data_AF-A0A6B0VSS5-F1
#
_entry.id   AF-A0A6B0VSS5-F1
#
_cell.length_a   1.000
_cell.length_b   1.000
_cell.length_c   1.000
_cell.angle_alpha   90.00
_cell.angle_beta   90.00
_cell.angle_gamma   90.00
#
_symmetry.space_group_name_H-M   'P 1'
#
loop_
_entity.id
_entity.type
_entity.pdbx_description
1 polymer ?
#
loop_
_entity_poly.entity_id
_entity_poly.type
_entity_poly.pdbx_seq_one_letter_code
_entity_poly.pdbx_strand_id
1 'polypeptide(L)'
;MTPETVSRGVTESAEQTPELSQDVAFEMLSCQRRRYVLHYLKQSGGAAELRDIVERVAAWENDVSPAEVTYEQRTRVYTALRQSHLPKLDDGGVVSFDADRGTVVLTETASELEVYLDVVPHNDIPWSKYYAGLGILCTGFVAGMWIGLLPFALIPPLVGTALVTMAFTISAAVHVQYDSRMRLGRDGLPPNQTTGNGPWE
;
A
#
# COMPACT_ATOMS: atom_id res chain seq x y z
N MET A 1 10.84 -64.94 -17.54
CA MET A 1 11.87 -63.99 -17.10
C MET A 1 11.19 -62.63 -16.94
N THR A 2 10.62 -62.36 -15.77
CA THR A 2 10.45 -60.99 -15.24
C THR A 2 11.76 -60.60 -14.52
N PRO A 3 11.97 -59.36 -14.05
CA PRO A 3 11.21 -58.10 -14.20
C PRO A 3 12.09 -56.92 -14.68
N GLU A 4 11.52 -55.75 -14.97
CA GLU A 4 12.17 -54.49 -14.55
C GLU A 4 11.11 -53.43 -14.23
N THR A 5 10.95 -53.24 -12.93
CA THR A 5 10.42 -52.05 -12.28
C THR A 5 11.52 -50.99 -12.31
N VAL A 6 11.25 -49.81 -12.86
CA VAL A 6 12.01 -48.60 -12.49
C VAL A 6 11.12 -47.75 -11.60
N SER A 7 11.39 -47.88 -10.31
CA SER A 7 11.05 -46.96 -9.24
C SER A 7 12.23 -46.00 -9.05
N ARG A 8 11.97 -44.69 -9.11
CA ARG A 8 12.66 -43.54 -8.44
C ARG A 8 12.42 -42.28 -9.28
N GLY A 9 12.14 -41.11 -8.72
CA GLY A 9 12.24 -40.67 -7.34
C GLY A 9 11.06 -39.81 -6.96
N VAL A 10 10.50 -40.15 -5.80
CA VAL A 10 9.97 -39.18 -4.86
C VAL A 10 11.13 -38.25 -4.52
N THR A 11 11.08 -37.01 -5.01
CA THR A 11 11.82 -35.89 -4.40
C THR A 11 10.85 -35.36 -3.34
N GLU A 12 10.89 -35.95 -2.15
CA GLU A 12 11.70 -35.49 -1.02
C GLU A 12 11.25 -34.08 -0.62
N SER A 13 10.32 -34.11 0.34
CA SER A 13 9.84 -33.03 1.15
C SER A 13 11.04 -32.23 1.68
N ALA A 14 11.27 -31.04 1.12
CA ALA A 14 12.03 -30.02 1.81
C ALA A 14 11.06 -29.36 2.80
N GLU A 15 11.45 -29.33 4.07
CA GLU A 15 10.79 -28.60 5.14
C GLU A 15 10.60 -27.14 4.72
N GLN A 16 9.40 -26.80 4.25
CA GLN A 16 9.00 -25.42 4.08
C GLN A 16 8.39 -24.98 5.40
N THR A 17 9.17 -24.25 6.20
CA THR A 17 8.62 -23.16 7.01
C THR A 17 7.65 -22.40 6.10
N PRO A 18 6.43 -22.04 6.54
CA PRO A 18 5.42 -21.50 5.65
C PRO A 18 5.80 -20.07 5.25
N GLU A 19 6.75 -19.93 4.32
CA GLU A 19 7.07 -18.65 3.73
C GLU A 19 5.82 -18.12 3.03
N LEU A 20 5.38 -16.92 3.40
CA LEU A 20 4.28 -16.25 2.72
C LEU A 20 4.62 -16.09 1.24
N SER A 21 3.85 -16.74 0.37
CA SER A 21 3.93 -16.49 -1.07
C SER A 21 3.72 -14.98 -1.34
N GLN A 22 4.51 -14.41 -2.24
CA GLN A 22 4.44 -13.02 -2.65
C GLN A 22 3.02 -12.60 -3.10
N ASP A 23 2.28 -13.50 -3.75
CA ASP A 23 0.91 -13.25 -4.19
C ASP A 23 -0.05 -13.12 -2.99
N VAL A 24 0.13 -13.95 -1.95
CA VAL A 24 -0.64 -13.89 -0.71
C VAL A 24 -0.31 -12.61 0.06
N ALA A 25 0.97 -12.27 0.15
CA ALA A 25 1.43 -11.02 0.74
C ALA A 25 0.80 -9.79 0.04
N PHE A 26 0.84 -9.76 -1.30
CA PHE A 26 0.23 -8.69 -2.08
C PHE A 26 -1.29 -8.64 -1.90
N GLU A 27 -1.97 -9.80 -1.92
CA GLU A 27 -3.39 -9.86 -1.66
C GLU A 27 -3.71 -9.27 -0.28
N MET A 28 -2.99 -9.65 0.77
CA MET A 28 -3.22 -9.14 2.13
C MET A 28 -2.92 -7.64 2.27
N LEU A 29 -1.89 -7.12 1.61
CA LEU A 29 -1.52 -5.71 1.70
C LEU A 29 -2.29 -4.77 0.76
N SER A 30 -2.96 -5.31 -0.27
CA SER A 30 -3.72 -4.50 -1.24
C SER A 30 -4.84 -3.66 -0.63
N CYS A 31 -5.35 -4.02 0.56
CA CYS A 31 -6.42 -3.30 1.24
C CYS A 31 -5.88 -2.38 2.34
N GLN A 32 -6.25 -1.09 2.27
CA GLN A 32 -5.88 -0.08 3.26
C GLN A 32 -6.26 -0.48 4.70
N ARG A 33 -7.47 -1.00 4.91
CA ARG A 33 -7.94 -1.45 6.24
C ARG A 33 -7.08 -2.57 6.83
N ARG A 34 -6.66 -3.53 6.02
CA ARG A 34 -5.76 -4.61 6.46
C ARG A 34 -4.40 -4.06 6.87
N ARG A 35 -3.85 -3.12 6.09
CA ARG A 35 -2.59 -2.43 6.44
C ARG A 35 -2.72 -1.66 7.76
N TYR A 36 -3.82 -0.97 7.99
CA TYR A 36 -4.06 -0.27 9.27
C TYR A 36 -4.13 -1.23 10.45
N VAL A 37 -4.82 -2.37 10.31
CA VAL A 37 -4.86 -3.40 11.37
C VAL A 37 -3.46 -3.88 11.72
N LEU A 38 -2.67 -4.28 10.72
CA LEU A 38 -1.30 -4.77 10.93
C LEU A 38 -0.41 -3.70 11.58
N HIS A 39 -0.53 -2.45 11.11
CA HIS A 39 0.20 -1.33 11.67
C HIS A 39 -0.15 -1.08 13.15
N TYR A 40 -1.43 -1.14 13.51
CA TYR A 40 -1.87 -0.97 14.89
C TYR A 40 -1.42 -2.12 15.80
N LEU A 41 -1.52 -3.36 15.33
CA LEU A 41 -1.05 -4.53 16.08
C LEU A 41 0.46 -4.44 16.35
N LYS A 42 1.25 -4.00 15.36
CA LYS A 42 2.68 -3.77 15.53
C LYS A 42 2.97 -2.73 16.61
N GLN A 43 2.25 -1.62 16.62
CA GLN A 43 2.39 -0.60 17.69
C GLN A 43 1.98 -1.11 19.06
N SER A 44 1.04 -2.07 19.10
CA SER A 44 0.47 -2.61 20.34
C SER A 44 1.22 -3.85 20.87
N GLY A 45 2.42 -4.14 20.35
CA GLY A 45 3.21 -5.29 20.77
C GLY A 45 2.74 -6.64 20.23
N GLY A 46 1.97 -6.62 19.14
CA GLY A 46 1.56 -7.81 18.40
C GLY A 46 0.18 -8.38 18.75
N ALA A 47 -0.51 -7.84 19.75
CA ALA A 47 -1.86 -8.28 20.11
C ALA A 47 -2.74 -7.10 20.53
N ALA A 48 -4.03 -7.13 20.16
CA ALA A 48 -5.00 -6.12 20.58
C ALA A 48 -6.44 -6.63 20.53
N GLU A 49 -7.34 -5.94 21.23
CA GLU A 49 -8.78 -6.17 21.11
C GLU A 49 -9.33 -5.55 19.81
N LEU A 50 -10.31 -6.23 19.21
CA LEU A 50 -11.02 -5.78 18.02
C LEU A 50 -11.59 -4.37 18.20
N ARG A 51 -12.09 -4.06 19.40
CA ARG A 51 -12.65 -2.75 19.71
C ARG A 51 -11.62 -1.64 19.54
N ASP A 52 -10.41 -1.84 20.07
CA ASP A 52 -9.34 -0.85 20.01
C ASP A 52 -8.80 -0.69 18.59
N ILE A 53 -8.68 -1.81 17.86
CA ILE A 53 -8.34 -1.82 16.43
C ILE A 53 -9.37 -0.99 15.66
N VAL A 54 -10.66 -1.25 15.87
CA VAL A 54 -11.75 -0.54 15.17
C VAL A 54 -11.71 0.95 15.45
N GLU A 55 -11.54 1.35 16.71
CA GLU A 55 -11.48 2.76 17.09
C GLU A 55 -10.30 3.45 16.42
N ARG A 56 -9.11 2.84 16.45
CA ARG A 56 -7.92 3.41 15.84
C ARG A 56 -8.01 3.46 14.32
N VAL A 57 -8.48 2.39 13.68
CA VAL A 57 -8.67 2.33 12.23
C VAL A 57 -9.69 3.37 11.79
N ALA A 58 -10.81 3.54 12.51
CA ALA A 58 -11.81 4.55 12.20
C ALA A 58 -11.25 5.97 12.33
N ALA A 59 -10.42 6.23 13.34
CA ALA A 59 -9.73 7.52 13.50
C ALA A 59 -8.82 7.82 12.29
N TRP A 60 -7.98 6.86 11.88
CA TRP A 60 -7.10 7.02 10.72
C TRP A 60 -7.84 7.14 9.38
N GLU A 61 -8.98 6.48 9.21
CA GLU A 61 -9.77 6.59 7.97
C GLU A 61 -10.45 7.95 7.79
N ASN A 62 -10.75 8.63 8.90
CA ASN A 62 -11.48 9.89 8.89
C ASN A 62 -10.59 11.09 9.22
N ASP A 63 -9.29 10.87 9.46
CA ASP A 63 -8.31 11.88 9.86
C ASP A 63 -8.74 12.70 11.09
N VAL A 64 -9.23 11.99 12.11
CA VAL A 64 -9.70 12.57 13.38
C VAL A 64 -9.02 11.90 14.56
N SER A 65 -9.09 12.51 15.75
CA SER A 65 -8.65 11.82 16.96
C SER A 65 -9.60 10.67 17.32
N PRO A 66 -9.14 9.64 18.06
CA PRO A 66 -10.01 8.54 18.52
C PRO A 66 -11.26 9.01 19.28
N ALA A 67 -11.15 10.12 20.03
CA ALA A 67 -12.25 10.72 20.79
C ALA A 67 -13.34 11.35 19.89
N GLU A 68 -13.01 11.71 18.65
CA GLU A 68 -13.93 12.35 17.70
C GLU A 68 -14.59 11.33 16.75
N VAL A 69 -14.25 10.04 16.87
CA VAL A 69 -14.85 8.98 16.04
C VAL A 69 -16.33 8.80 16.39
N THR A 70 -17.18 9.00 15.38
CA THR A 70 -18.63 8.85 15.52
C THR A 70 -19.03 7.38 15.64
N TYR A 71 -20.21 7.14 16.21
CA TYR A 71 -20.78 5.79 16.32
C TYR A 71 -20.95 5.10 14.94
N GLU A 72 -21.37 5.85 13.92
CA GLU A 72 -21.56 5.33 12.57
C GLU A 72 -20.24 4.89 11.93
N GLN A 73 -19.20 5.74 12.03
CA GLN A 73 -17.85 5.41 11.56
C GLN A 73 -17.32 4.15 12.24
N ARG A 74 -17.44 4.07 13.57
CA ARG A 74 -17.02 2.90 14.35
C ARG A 74 -17.75 1.63 13.90
N THR A 75 -19.07 1.70 13.75
CA THR A 75 -19.91 0.56 13.36
C THR A 75 -19.57 0.05 11.96
N ARG A 76 -19.31 0.98 11.02
CA ARG A 76 -18.91 0.64 9.65
C ARG A 76 -17.57 -0.09 9.61
N VAL A 77 -16.58 0.39 10.36
CA VAL A 77 -15.27 -0.25 10.45
C VAL A 77 -15.36 -1.60 11.16
N TYR A 78 -16.07 -1.67 12.29
CA TYR A 78 -16.30 -2.93 13.01
C TYR A 78 -16.84 -4.03 12.11
N THR A 79 -17.92 -3.72 11.39
CA THR A 79 -18.60 -4.68 10.51
C THR A 79 -17.65 -5.17 9.42
N ALA A 80 -16.93 -4.26 8.77
CA ALA A 80 -16.00 -4.62 7.70
C ALA A 80 -14.80 -5.43 8.20
N LEU A 81 -14.22 -5.05 9.35
CA LEU A 81 -13.10 -5.77 9.94
C LEU A 81 -13.51 -7.20 10.30
N ARG A 82 -14.65 -7.35 10.98
CA ARG A 82 -15.14 -8.65 11.45
C ARG A 82 -15.55 -9.58 10.31
N GLN A 83 -16.18 -9.06 9.26
CA GLN A 83 -16.76 -9.90 8.20
C GLN A 83 -15.81 -10.19 7.03
N SER A 84 -14.83 -9.30 6.76
CA SER A 84 -14.05 -9.37 5.53
C SER A 84 -12.55 -9.31 5.78
N HIS A 85 -12.08 -8.36 6.59
CA HIS A 85 -10.65 -8.09 6.66
C HIS A 85 -9.92 -9.04 7.60
N LEU A 86 -10.43 -9.27 8.81
CA LEU A 86 -9.80 -10.17 9.78
C LEU A 86 -9.89 -11.63 9.36
N PRO A 87 -11.03 -12.16 8.87
CA PRO A 87 -11.08 -13.53 8.34
C PRO A 87 -10.05 -13.75 7.24
N LYS A 88 -9.89 -12.80 6.30
CA LYS A 88 -8.87 -12.94 5.24
C LYS A 88 -7.43 -12.92 5.75
N LEU A 89 -7.14 -12.07 6.74
CA LEU A 89 -5.80 -12.03 7.34
C LEU A 89 -5.51 -13.31 8.13
N ASP A 90 -6.53 -13.91 8.73
CA ASP A 90 -6.49 -15.18 9.45
C ASP A 90 -6.30 -16.36 8.49
N ASP A 91 -7.08 -16.42 7.41
CA ASP A 91 -6.94 -17.40 6.32
C ASP A 91 -5.55 -17.34 5.67
N GLY A 92 -5.00 -16.13 5.54
CA GLY A 92 -3.64 -15.89 5.03
C GLY A 92 -2.54 -16.19 6.06
N GLY A 93 -2.89 -16.56 7.29
CA GLY A 93 -1.95 -16.91 8.35
C GLY A 93 -1.12 -15.73 8.87
N VAL A 94 -1.53 -14.49 8.61
CA VAL A 94 -0.81 -13.25 9.02
C VAL A 94 -1.24 -12.81 10.43
N VAL A 95 -2.50 -13.07 10.78
CA VAL A 95 -3.01 -12.85 12.14
C VAL A 95 -3.72 -14.10 12.60
N SER A 96 -3.93 -14.23 13.91
CA SER A 96 -4.91 -15.12 14.50
C SER A 96 -6.08 -14.27 15.00
N PHE A 97 -7.28 -14.48 14.44
CA PHE A 97 -8.48 -13.76 14.85
C PHE A 97 -9.46 -14.67 15.61
N ASP A 98 -9.62 -14.39 16.90
CA ASP A 98 -10.66 -15.01 17.72
C ASP A 98 -11.94 -14.16 17.69
N ALA A 99 -12.93 -14.60 16.91
CA ALA A 99 -14.19 -13.87 16.71
C ALA A 99 -15.12 -13.89 17.93
N ASP A 100 -14.95 -14.86 18.84
CA ASP A 100 -15.74 -15.01 20.06
C ASP A 100 -15.18 -14.12 21.17
N ARG A 101 -13.85 -14.09 21.32
CA ARG A 101 -13.14 -13.23 22.28
C ARG A 101 -12.87 -11.83 21.75
N GLY A 102 -13.04 -11.61 20.44
CA GLY A 102 -12.74 -10.33 19.79
C GLY A 102 -11.27 -9.95 19.91
N THR A 103 -10.36 -10.91 19.89
CA THR A 103 -8.91 -10.68 20.03
C THR A 103 -8.21 -10.95 18.71
N VAL A 104 -7.23 -10.12 18.35
CA VAL A 104 -6.41 -10.29 17.15
C VAL A 104 -4.94 -10.30 17.56
N VAL A 105 -4.18 -11.28 17.07
CA VAL A 105 -2.76 -11.47 17.39
C VAL A 105 -1.97 -11.63 16.08
N LEU A 106 -0.81 -10.97 15.96
CA LEU A 106 0.12 -11.22 14.85
C LEU A 106 0.73 -12.61 14.98
N THR A 107 0.84 -13.32 13.86
CA THR A 107 1.59 -14.58 13.79
C THR A 107 3.07 -14.30 13.49
N GLU A 108 3.93 -15.31 13.65
CA GLU A 108 5.33 -15.24 13.20
C GLU A 108 5.44 -14.93 11.71
N THR A 109 4.47 -15.40 10.93
CA THR A 109 4.36 -15.13 9.49
C THR A 109 4.20 -13.63 9.19
N ALA A 110 3.65 -12.83 10.11
CA ALA A 110 3.54 -11.39 9.93
C ALA A 110 4.91 -10.69 9.84
N SER A 111 5.97 -11.25 10.43
CA SER A 111 7.33 -10.74 10.34
C SER A 111 7.92 -10.87 8.93
N GLU A 112 7.50 -11.87 8.15
CA GLU A 112 7.90 -11.99 6.74
C GLU A 112 7.20 -10.94 5.86
N LEU A 113 5.98 -10.56 6.22
CA LEU A 113 5.22 -9.50 5.56
C LEU A 113 5.81 -8.11 5.81
N GLU A 114 6.64 -7.95 6.84
CA GLU A 114 7.31 -6.70 7.20
C GLU A 114 8.20 -6.17 6.06
N VAL A 115 8.87 -7.06 5.33
CA VAL A 115 9.68 -6.73 4.14
C VAL A 115 8.84 -6.09 3.04
N TYR A 116 7.56 -6.46 2.94
CA TYR A 116 6.63 -5.94 1.94
C TYR A 116 5.84 -4.70 2.42
N LEU A 117 5.67 -4.53 3.73
CA LEU A 117 5.00 -3.37 4.33
C LEU A 117 5.85 -2.09 4.29
N ASP A 118 7.18 -2.21 4.37
CA ASP A 118 8.12 -1.08 4.27
C ASP A 118 8.19 -0.45 2.86
N VAL A 119 7.37 -0.92 1.90
CA VAL A 119 7.45 -0.52 0.47
C VAL A 119 6.27 0.33 0.00
N VAL A 120 5.22 0.62 0.79
CA VAL A 120 4.01 1.26 0.22
C VAL A 120 3.45 2.47 1.00
N PRO A 121 3.98 3.68 0.76
CA PRO A 121 3.21 4.90 0.97
C PRO A 121 2.05 4.93 -0.04
N HIS A 122 0.84 5.22 0.45
CA HIS A 122 -0.41 5.04 -0.31
C HIS A 122 -1.27 6.30 -0.23
N ASN A 123 -0.72 7.40 -0.76
CA ASN A 123 -1.49 8.59 -1.11
C ASN A 123 -1.16 9.12 -2.51
N ASP A 124 -0.64 8.28 -3.41
CA ASP A 124 -0.29 8.70 -4.75
C ASP A 124 -1.36 8.31 -5.77
N ILE A 125 -1.69 9.25 -6.65
CA ILE A 125 -2.45 9.00 -7.87
C ILE A 125 -1.85 7.74 -8.52
N PRO A 126 -2.65 6.69 -8.82
CA PRO A 126 -2.12 5.47 -9.41
C PRO A 126 -1.21 5.81 -10.59
N TRP A 127 0.05 5.38 -10.54
CA TRP A 127 1.07 5.79 -11.52
C TRP A 127 0.61 5.57 -12.96
N SER A 128 -0.16 4.51 -13.20
CA SER A 128 -0.80 4.23 -14.49
C SER A 128 -1.70 5.38 -14.97
N LYS A 129 -2.48 6.01 -14.09
CA LYS A 129 -3.34 7.16 -14.42
C LYS A 129 -2.53 8.44 -14.66
N TYR A 130 -1.47 8.66 -13.88
CA TYR A 130 -0.57 9.80 -14.08
C TYR A 130 0.15 9.71 -15.43
N TYR A 131 0.77 8.57 -15.75
CA TYR A 131 1.45 8.35 -17.03
C TYR A 131 0.46 8.27 -18.20
N ALA A 132 -0.75 7.73 -18.01
CA ALA A 132 -1.79 7.78 -19.03
C ALA A 132 -2.20 9.23 -19.33
N GLY A 133 -2.42 10.06 -18.29
CA GLY A 133 -2.74 11.48 -18.47
C GLY A 133 -1.62 12.26 -19.14
N LEU A 134 -0.38 12.08 -18.68
CA LEU A 134 0.81 12.70 -19.27
C LEU A 134 0.99 12.27 -20.73
N GLY A 135 0.84 10.97 -21.02
CA GLY A 135 0.92 10.42 -22.37
C GLY A 135 -0.16 10.96 -23.30
N ILE A 136 -1.41 11.04 -22.83
CA ILE A 136 -2.52 11.64 -23.58
C ILE A 136 -2.22 13.11 -23.89
N LEU A 137 -1.72 13.86 -22.91
CA LEU A 137 -1.36 15.27 -23.08
C LEU A 137 -0.24 15.47 -24.10
N CYS A 138 0.86 14.72 -23.97
CA CYS A 138 1.98 14.77 -24.91
C CYS A 138 1.56 14.33 -26.33
N THR A 139 0.74 13.28 -26.44
CA THR A 139 0.24 12.79 -27.73
C THR A 139 -0.67 13.82 -28.39
N GLY A 140 -1.58 14.44 -27.65
CA GLY A 140 -2.45 15.51 -28.14
C GLY A 140 -1.66 16.73 -28.60
N PHE A 141 -0.61 17.10 -27.87
CA PHE A 141 0.29 18.19 -28.25
C PHE A 141 1.01 17.90 -29.57
N VAL A 142 1.61 16.71 -29.72
CA VAL A 142 2.30 16.31 -30.97
C VAL A 142 1.31 16.21 -32.14
N ALA A 143 0.12 15.65 -31.92
CA ALA A 143 -0.93 15.57 -32.94
C ALA A 143 -1.39 16.97 -33.39
N GLY A 144 -1.54 17.92 -32.46
CA GLY A 144 -1.86 19.31 -32.75
C GLY A 144 -0.80 19.99 -33.62
N MET A 145 0.48 19.74 -33.34
CA MET A 145 1.59 20.22 -34.19
C MET A 145 1.59 19.55 -35.57
N TRP A 146 1.34 18.25 -35.65
CA TRP A 146 1.33 17.49 -36.91
C TRP A 146 0.21 17.94 -37.87
N ILE A 147 -0.99 18.19 -37.34
CA ILE A 147 -2.15 18.64 -38.11
C ILE A 147 -2.04 20.14 -38.46
N GLY A 148 -1.13 20.87 -37.80
CA GLY A 148 -0.98 22.32 -38.01
C GLY A 148 -2.13 23.12 -37.37
N LEU A 149 -2.65 22.65 -36.23
CA LEU A 149 -3.70 23.35 -35.51
C LEU A 149 -3.12 24.60 -34.81
N LEU A 150 -3.76 25.77 -34.92
CA LEU A 150 -3.35 26.95 -34.15
C LEU A 150 -3.72 26.77 -32.66
N PRO A 151 -2.84 27.14 -31.71
CA PRO A 151 -1.55 27.83 -31.87
C PRO A 151 -0.34 26.91 -32.13
N PHE A 152 -0.52 25.58 -32.09
CA PHE A 152 0.56 24.58 -32.19
C PHE A 152 1.36 24.67 -33.51
N ALA A 153 0.74 25.09 -34.62
CA ALA A 153 1.42 25.34 -35.88
C ALA A 153 2.50 26.45 -35.83
N LEU A 154 2.43 27.34 -34.84
CA LEU A 154 3.41 28.43 -34.67
C LEU A 154 4.66 27.96 -33.92
N ILE A 155 4.64 26.74 -33.36
CA ILE A 155 5.73 26.20 -32.54
C ILE A 155 6.73 25.50 -33.47
N PRO A 156 8.01 25.90 -33.49
CA PRO A 156 9.04 25.18 -34.24
C PRO A 156 9.15 23.71 -33.79
N PRO A 157 9.33 22.73 -34.69
CA PRO A 157 9.38 21.31 -34.33
C PRO A 157 10.39 20.98 -33.23
N LEU A 158 11.57 21.61 -33.28
CA LEU A 158 12.61 21.45 -32.26
C LEU A 158 12.19 21.95 -30.86
N VAL A 159 11.39 23.02 -30.80
CA VAL A 159 10.86 23.54 -29.54
C VAL A 159 9.80 22.59 -28.99
N GLY A 160 8.95 22.05 -29.86
CA GLY A 160 7.94 21.05 -29.47
C GLY A 160 8.55 19.76 -28.92
N THR A 161 9.58 19.22 -29.59
CA THR A 161 10.28 18.01 -29.11
C THR A 161 11.03 18.26 -27.80
N ALA A 162 11.64 19.44 -27.64
CA ALA A 162 12.29 19.84 -26.40
C ALA A 162 11.29 19.90 -25.23
N LEU A 163 10.09 20.46 -25.42
CA LEU A 163 9.06 20.53 -24.38
C LEU A 163 8.58 19.16 -23.92
N VAL A 164 8.32 18.24 -24.86
CA VAL A 164 7.90 16.87 -24.54
C VAL A 164 9.02 16.14 -23.80
N THR A 165 10.26 16.22 -24.31
CA THR A 165 11.42 15.59 -23.66
C THR A 165 11.66 16.14 -22.26
N MET A 166 11.52 17.46 -22.08
CA MET A 166 11.63 18.12 -20.79
C MET A 166 10.55 17.64 -19.81
N ALA A 167 9.31 17.49 -20.26
CA ALA A 167 8.21 16.97 -19.42
C ALA A 167 8.50 15.54 -18.92
N PHE A 168 8.97 14.65 -19.80
CA PHE A 168 9.39 13.30 -19.43
C PHE A 168 10.61 13.31 -18.48
N THR A 169 11.60 14.17 -18.75
CA THR A 169 12.82 14.26 -17.94
C THR A 169 12.52 14.77 -16.53
N ILE A 170 11.69 15.82 -16.41
CA ILE A 170 11.23 16.34 -15.12
C ILE A 170 10.41 15.28 -14.38
N SER A 171 9.49 14.60 -15.06
CA SER A 171 8.69 13.52 -14.48
C SER A 171 9.56 12.39 -13.93
N ALA A 172 10.55 11.94 -14.72
CA ALA A 172 11.52 10.93 -14.30
C ALA A 172 12.40 11.41 -13.13
N ALA A 173 12.86 12.66 -13.15
CA ALA A 173 13.66 13.23 -12.08
C ALA A 173 12.88 13.35 -10.75
N VAL A 174 11.62 13.80 -10.83
CA VAL A 174 10.70 13.81 -9.68
C VAL A 174 10.49 12.40 -9.15
N HIS A 175 10.28 11.42 -10.04
CA HIS A 175 10.09 10.03 -9.67
C HIS A 175 11.31 9.44 -8.94
N VAL A 176 12.53 9.68 -9.46
CA VAL A 176 13.78 9.24 -8.81
C VAL A 176 13.98 9.91 -7.45
N GLN A 177 13.66 11.20 -7.33
CA GLN A 177 13.78 11.92 -6.06
C GLN A 177 12.73 11.51 -5.03
N TYR A 178 11.52 11.17 -5.48
CA TYR A 178 10.42 10.73 -4.62
C TYR A 178 10.65 9.31 -4.09
N ASP A 179 11.06 8.39 -4.96
CA ASP A 179 11.43 7.01 -4.59
C ASP A 179 12.62 6.98 -3.61
N SER A 180 13.58 7.90 -3.78
CA SER A 180 14.72 8.05 -2.87
C SER A 180 14.33 8.60 -1.49
N ARG A 181 13.22 9.34 -1.37
CA ARG A 181 12.71 9.86 -0.07
C ARG A 181 11.89 8.84 0.71
N MET A 182 11.47 7.74 0.08
CA MET A 182 10.70 6.67 0.72
C MET A 182 11.57 5.63 1.42
N ARG A 183 12.90 5.69 1.24
CA ARG A 183 13.90 4.89 1.96
C ARG A 183 14.33 5.48 3.30
N LEU A 184 13.39 6.04 4.07
CA LEU A 184 13.66 6.62 5.40
C LEU A 184 12.81 5.95 6.48
N GLY A 185 13.22 4.72 6.82
CA GLY A 185 13.01 4.15 8.15
C GLY A 185 14.13 4.61 9.09
N ARG A 186 13.95 5.76 9.73
CA ARG A 186 14.42 6.03 11.11
C ARG A 186 13.89 7.38 11.57
N ASP A 187 12.90 7.30 12.46
CA ASP A 187 12.45 8.32 13.41
C ASP A 187 11.72 9.56 12.84
N GLY A 188 10.38 9.57 12.94
CA GLY A 188 9.59 10.79 12.71
C GLY A 188 8.06 10.60 12.70
N LEU A 189 7.36 11.56 13.33
CA LEU A 189 5.88 11.72 13.33
C LEU A 189 5.33 11.80 11.88
N PRO A 190 4.11 11.30 11.59
CA PRO A 190 3.47 11.51 10.28
C PRO A 190 3.40 13.00 9.89
N PRO A 191 3.72 13.35 8.63
CA PRO A 191 3.88 14.75 8.23
C PRO A 191 2.53 15.40 7.90
N ASN A 192 1.86 15.96 8.91
CA ASN A 192 0.93 17.09 8.76
C ASN A 192 0.57 17.81 10.09
N GLN A 193 1.45 17.86 11.08
CA GLN A 193 1.24 18.73 12.24
C GLN A 193 2.09 19.99 12.12
N THR A 194 1.48 21.07 11.65
CA THR A 194 1.97 22.43 11.95
C THR A 194 1.91 22.59 13.46
N THR A 195 3.07 22.68 14.09
CA THR A 195 3.24 22.89 15.53
C THR A 195 2.37 24.03 16.02
N GLY A 196 1.48 23.74 16.97
CA GLY A 196 0.81 24.73 17.77
C GLY A 196 1.84 25.54 18.54
N ASN A 197 1.73 26.87 18.48
CA ASN A 197 2.40 27.77 19.38
C ASN A 197 1.34 28.37 20.30
N GLY A 198 1.14 27.75 21.47
CA GLY A 198 0.28 28.23 22.55
C GLY A 198 1.15 28.48 23.78
N PRO A 199 1.27 29.73 24.26
CA PRO A 199 2.18 30.09 25.33
C PRO A 199 1.53 29.81 26.69
N TRP A 200 2.04 28.79 27.39
CA TRP A 200 1.92 28.69 28.83
C TRP A 200 3.34 28.71 29.43
N GLU A 201 3.93 29.90 29.42
CA GLU A 201 4.80 30.39 30.50
C GLU A 201 4.07 31.55 31.19
#